data_AF-A0A941IG35-F1
#
_entry.id   AF-A0A941IG35-F1
#
_cell.length_a   1.000
_cell.length_b   1.000
_cell.length_c   1.000
_cell.angle_alpha   90.00
_cell.angle_beta   90.00
_cell.angle_gamma   90.00
#
_symmetry.space_group_name_H-M   'P 1'
#
loop_
_entity.id
_entity.type
_entity.pdbx_description
1 polymer ?
#
loop_
_entity_poly.entity_id
_entity_poly.type
_entity_poly.pdbx_seq_one_letter_code
_entity_poly.pdbx_strand_id
1 'polypeptide(L)'
;MTAINPEELSHQTVLLDEAIEALAIQGDRVNGVFVDGTFGRGGHSRKILSLLGPSGRLIAFDKDPYAIANAAQIQDSRFTIVHESFAEMDRQLSNLGIAKVDGVLMDLGISSPQVDDAERGFSFRNDGPLDMRMDTTRGLSAAEWLAHEDEQKIREVIENYGEERFAFQIAKAIVARRTSESISSTRQLAELVAHAVKTREKGKDPATRTFQAIRIFINKELEDLEIGLNAAYASLAPAARMSIISFHSLEDRIVKQFFASKVKVPQPDRRLPIRTVDLPKPEMQLISRLKPTEQEVMRNPRARSAILRVAERLSGAD
;
A
#
# COMPACT_ATOMS: atom_id res chain seq x y z
N MET A 1 -25.54 -20.81 20.15
CA MET A 1 -24.19 -20.27 19.94
C MET A 1 -23.58 -21.06 18.80
N THR A 2 -23.79 -20.59 17.58
CA THR A 2 -23.26 -21.22 16.36
C THR A 2 -21.74 -21.07 16.39
N ALA A 3 -21.02 -22.18 16.32
CA ALA A 3 -19.57 -22.18 16.22
C ALA A 3 -19.18 -21.43 14.93
N ILE A 4 -18.41 -20.36 15.08
CA ILE A 4 -17.86 -19.59 13.96
C ILE A 4 -16.88 -20.52 13.24
N ASN A 5 -17.08 -20.70 11.94
CA ASN A 5 -16.24 -21.55 11.11
C ASN A 5 -14.82 -20.92 11.02
N PRO A 6 -13.72 -21.65 11.27
CA PRO A 6 -12.36 -21.09 11.21
C PRO A 6 -12.00 -20.46 9.86
N GLU A 7 -12.64 -20.91 8.78
CA GLU A 7 -12.51 -20.34 7.44
C GLU A 7 -13.24 -18.99 7.26
N GLU A 8 -14.29 -18.69 8.05
CA GLU A 8 -14.97 -17.38 8.02
C GLU A 8 -14.20 -16.30 8.82
N LEU A 9 -13.29 -16.71 9.70
CA LEU A 9 -12.26 -15.83 10.28
C LEU A 9 -11.12 -15.56 9.27
N SER A 10 -11.16 -16.18 8.08
CA SER A 10 -10.16 -15.94 7.04
C SER A 10 -10.39 -14.58 6.37
N HIS A 11 -9.39 -13.71 6.54
CA HIS A 11 -9.11 -12.55 5.70
C HIS A 11 -10.30 -11.62 5.39
N GLN A 12 -10.76 -10.88 6.40
CA GLN A 12 -11.62 -9.72 6.14
C GLN A 12 -10.80 -8.59 5.49
N THR A 13 -11.29 -8.11 4.35
CA THR A 13 -10.73 -6.94 3.66
C THR A 13 -11.04 -5.68 4.47
N VAL A 14 -10.03 -4.85 4.70
CA VAL A 14 -10.14 -3.67 5.57
C VAL A 14 -10.88 -2.55 4.83
N LEU A 15 -11.82 -1.89 5.52
CA LEU A 15 -12.64 -0.81 4.96
C LEU A 15 -13.27 -1.20 3.61
N LEU A 16 -13.68 -2.45 3.45
CA LEU A 16 -14.14 -3.00 2.17
C LEU A 16 -15.28 -2.17 1.60
N ASP A 17 -16.37 -2.01 2.34
CA ASP A 17 -17.56 -1.34 1.83
C ASP A 17 -17.29 0.17 1.66
N GLU A 18 -16.63 0.82 2.63
CA GLU A 18 -16.31 2.25 2.55
C GLU A 18 -15.39 2.59 1.37
N ALA A 19 -14.38 1.77 1.11
CA ALA A 19 -13.44 1.99 0.02
C ALA A 19 -14.07 1.79 -1.36
N ILE A 20 -15.04 0.87 -1.47
CA ILE A 20 -15.77 0.63 -2.73
C ILE A 20 -16.88 1.64 -2.96
N GLU A 21 -17.66 1.98 -1.92
CA GLU A 21 -18.66 3.06 -1.99
C GLU A 21 -18.01 4.38 -2.40
N ALA A 22 -16.80 4.65 -1.89
CA ALA A 22 -16.02 5.81 -2.26
C ALA A 22 -15.75 5.90 -3.77
N LEU A 23 -15.58 4.78 -4.48
CA LEU A 23 -15.38 4.77 -5.94
C LEU A 23 -16.63 5.21 -6.70
N ALA A 24 -17.82 5.17 -6.10
CA ALA A 24 -19.09 5.58 -6.70
C ALA A 24 -19.39 4.90 -8.05
N ILE A 25 -19.27 3.57 -8.08
CA ILE A 25 -19.56 2.70 -9.23
C ILE A 25 -21.09 2.60 -9.41
N GLN A 26 -21.68 3.58 -10.10
CA GLN A 26 -23.12 3.68 -10.27
C GLN A 26 -23.48 4.47 -11.56
N GLY A 27 -24.72 4.33 -12.01
CA GLY A 27 -25.20 5.01 -13.22
C GLY A 27 -24.34 4.67 -14.43
N ASP A 28 -23.92 5.69 -15.19
CA ASP A 28 -23.09 5.49 -16.38
C ASP A 28 -21.71 4.90 -16.07
N ARG A 29 -21.21 5.08 -14.84
CA ARG A 29 -19.88 4.60 -14.42
C ARG A 29 -19.80 3.10 -14.20
N VAL A 30 -20.92 2.37 -14.16
CA VAL A 30 -20.88 0.89 -14.04
C VAL A 30 -20.19 0.24 -15.24
N ASN A 31 -20.17 0.90 -16.40
CA ASN A 31 -19.46 0.43 -17.59
C ASN A 31 -18.07 1.07 -17.75
N GLY A 32 -17.56 1.72 -16.70
CA GLY A 32 -16.27 2.35 -16.68
C GLY A 32 -15.10 1.38 -16.50
N VAL A 33 -13.89 1.93 -16.54
CA VAL A 33 -12.63 1.22 -16.28
C VAL A 33 -12.13 1.55 -14.88
N PHE A 34 -11.96 0.54 -14.03
CA PHE A 34 -11.45 0.73 -12.68
C PHE A 34 -10.11 0.03 -12.50
N VAL A 35 -9.31 0.55 -11.58
CA VAL A 35 -8.02 -0.03 -11.19
C VAL A 35 -8.05 -0.44 -9.73
N ASP A 36 -7.61 -1.66 -9.46
CA ASP A 36 -7.21 -2.12 -8.13
C ASP A 36 -5.67 -2.23 -8.12
N GLY A 37 -5.00 -1.27 -7.50
CA GLY A 37 -3.53 -1.19 -7.49
C GLY A 37 -2.85 -2.26 -6.62
N THR A 38 -3.62 -2.99 -5.82
CA THR A 38 -3.10 -3.87 -4.76
C THR A 38 -4.01 -5.08 -4.60
N PHE A 39 -4.07 -5.92 -5.62
CA PHE A 39 -5.01 -7.03 -5.72
C PHE A 39 -5.04 -7.90 -4.45
N GLY A 40 -3.87 -8.31 -3.95
CA GLY A 40 -3.71 -9.18 -2.80
C GLY A 40 -4.45 -10.51 -2.96
N ARG A 41 -5.60 -10.64 -2.27
CA ARG A 41 -6.49 -11.81 -2.37
C ARG A 41 -7.75 -11.55 -3.18
N GLY A 42 -7.89 -10.37 -3.79
CA GLY A 42 -9.02 -9.97 -4.63
C GLY A 42 -10.30 -9.60 -3.88
N GLY A 43 -10.22 -9.22 -2.60
CA GLY A 43 -11.39 -8.82 -1.82
C GLY A 43 -12.10 -7.59 -2.41
N HIS A 44 -11.37 -6.48 -2.55
CA HIS A 44 -11.86 -5.28 -3.23
C HIS A 44 -12.19 -5.55 -4.70
N SER A 45 -11.29 -6.21 -5.45
CA SER A 45 -11.52 -6.58 -6.86
C SER A 45 -12.83 -7.33 -7.10
N ARG A 46 -13.16 -8.36 -6.30
CA ARG A 46 -14.43 -9.10 -6.45
C ARG A 46 -15.64 -8.20 -6.18
N LYS A 47 -15.55 -7.33 -5.18
CA LYS A 47 -16.62 -6.37 -4.87
C LYS A 47 -16.79 -5.34 -6.00
N ILE A 48 -15.70 -4.83 -6.58
CA ILE A 48 -15.75 -3.96 -7.76
C ILE A 48 -16.44 -4.68 -8.92
N LEU A 49 -15.99 -5.89 -9.27
CA LEU A 49 -16.57 -6.69 -10.37
C LEU A 49 -18.07 -6.96 -10.18
N SER A 50 -18.53 -7.12 -8.94
CA SER A 50 -19.95 -7.32 -8.63
C SER A 50 -20.82 -6.09 -8.92
N LEU A 51 -20.23 -4.90 -8.98
CA LEU A 51 -20.91 -3.63 -9.26
C LEU A 51 -20.77 -3.19 -10.72
N LEU A 52 -19.80 -3.74 -11.46
CA LEU A 52 -19.60 -3.40 -12.86
C LEU A 52 -20.72 -3.97 -13.74
N GLY A 53 -21.06 -3.22 -14.78
CA GLY A 53 -21.91 -3.66 -15.88
C GLY A 53 -21.15 -4.57 -16.87
N PRO A 54 -21.83 -5.04 -17.93
CA PRO A 54 -21.25 -5.99 -18.89
C PRO A 54 -20.07 -5.42 -19.68
N SER A 55 -20.00 -4.09 -19.84
CA SER A 55 -18.91 -3.40 -20.55
C SER A 55 -17.88 -2.78 -19.61
N GLY A 56 -18.07 -2.90 -18.29
CA GLY A 56 -17.09 -2.43 -17.31
C GLY A 56 -15.80 -3.24 -17.38
N ARG A 57 -14.69 -2.65 -16.95
CA ARG A 57 -13.39 -3.33 -16.89
C ARG A 57 -12.73 -3.10 -15.54
N LEU A 58 -12.06 -4.12 -15.02
CA LEU A 58 -11.22 -4.01 -13.83
C LEU A 58 -9.81 -4.46 -14.18
N ILE A 59 -8.85 -3.55 -14.01
CA ILE A 59 -7.42 -3.84 -14.14
C ILE A 59 -6.82 -3.89 -12.74
N ALA A 60 -6.35 -5.06 -12.33
CA ALA A 60 -5.71 -5.26 -11.05
C ALA A 60 -4.19 -5.39 -11.18
N PHE A 61 -3.47 -4.88 -10.20
CA PHE A 61 -2.01 -4.94 -10.11
C PHE A 61 -1.60 -5.66 -8.83
N ASP A 62 -0.57 -6.48 -8.93
CA ASP A 62 0.16 -6.95 -7.77
C ASP A 62 1.58 -7.33 -8.18
N LYS A 63 2.54 -7.14 -7.28
CA LYS A 63 3.92 -7.60 -7.49
C LYS A 63 4.15 -9.01 -6.96
N ASP A 64 3.28 -9.51 -6.11
CA ASP A 64 3.41 -10.81 -5.48
C ASP A 64 2.93 -11.95 -6.40
N PRO A 65 3.81 -12.89 -6.81
CA PRO A 65 3.41 -14.04 -7.64
C PRO A 65 2.30 -14.89 -7.02
N TYR A 66 2.18 -14.92 -5.68
CA TYR A 66 1.10 -15.64 -5.00
C TYR A 66 -0.26 -14.94 -5.21
N ALA A 67 -0.27 -13.60 -5.23
CA ALA A 67 -1.46 -12.82 -5.56
C ALA A 67 -1.86 -13.03 -7.03
N ILE A 68 -0.88 -13.04 -7.93
CA ILE A 68 -1.09 -13.35 -9.36
C ILE A 68 -1.67 -14.75 -9.56
N ALA A 69 -1.13 -15.75 -8.87
CA ALA A 69 -1.69 -17.11 -8.89
C ALA A 69 -3.13 -17.15 -8.33
N ASN A 70 -3.42 -16.38 -7.28
CA ASN A 70 -4.78 -16.29 -6.74
C ASN A 70 -5.76 -15.61 -7.70
N ALA A 71 -5.31 -14.64 -8.49
CA ALA A 71 -6.12 -13.94 -9.47
C ALA A 71 -6.69 -14.87 -10.55
N ALA A 72 -6.03 -16.00 -10.84
CA ALA A 72 -6.53 -17.03 -11.76
C ALA A 72 -7.88 -17.65 -11.32
N GLN A 73 -8.27 -17.49 -10.05
CA GLN A 73 -9.58 -17.92 -9.56
C GLN A 73 -10.74 -17.02 -10.01
N ILE A 74 -10.44 -15.81 -10.51
CA ILE A 74 -11.45 -14.87 -11.01
C ILE A 74 -11.65 -15.14 -12.50
N GLN A 75 -12.72 -15.86 -12.83
CA GLN A 75 -13.10 -16.17 -14.21
C GLN A 75 -14.14 -15.15 -14.72
N ASP A 76 -13.68 -13.92 -14.97
CA ASP A 76 -14.51 -12.83 -15.50
C ASP A 76 -13.78 -12.15 -16.67
N SER A 77 -14.43 -12.06 -17.84
CA SER A 77 -13.83 -11.45 -19.04
C SER A 77 -13.53 -9.96 -18.90
N ARG A 78 -14.13 -9.31 -17.89
CA ARG A 78 -13.91 -7.89 -17.57
C ARG A 78 -12.67 -7.67 -16.72
N PHE A 79 -12.14 -8.74 -16.13
CA PHE A 79 -11.01 -8.68 -15.21
C PHE A 79 -9.69 -8.92 -15.95
N THR A 80 -8.67 -8.15 -15.58
CA THR A 80 -7.29 -8.33 -16.06
C THR A 80 -6.35 -8.17 -14.88
N ILE A 81 -5.46 -9.14 -14.67
CA ILE A 81 -4.41 -9.07 -13.66
C ILE A 81 -3.07 -8.75 -14.34
N VAL A 82 -2.31 -7.83 -13.74
CA VAL A 82 -0.98 -7.42 -14.19
C VAL A 82 0.03 -7.74 -13.09
N HIS A 83 1.04 -8.55 -13.40
CA HIS A 83 2.15 -8.84 -12.49
C HIS A 83 3.21 -7.73 -12.53
N GLU A 84 2.85 -6.57 -11.98
CA GLU A 84 3.75 -5.44 -11.78
C GLU A 84 3.32 -4.63 -10.54
N SER A 85 4.22 -3.77 -10.06
CA SER A 85 3.86 -2.73 -9.10
C SER A 85 2.84 -1.76 -9.74
N PHE A 86 1.94 -1.20 -8.93
CA PHE A 86 1.07 -0.10 -9.35
C PHE A 86 1.85 1.16 -9.73
N ALA A 87 3.15 1.25 -9.41
CA ALA A 87 4.04 2.28 -9.94
C ALA A 87 4.16 2.24 -11.47
N GLU A 88 3.96 1.07 -12.09
CA GLU A 88 3.99 0.85 -13.54
C GLU A 88 2.63 1.10 -14.22
N MET A 89 1.64 1.61 -13.47
CA MET A 89 0.25 1.74 -13.92
C MET A 89 0.14 2.50 -15.25
N ASP A 90 0.84 3.62 -15.43
CA ASP A 90 0.77 4.42 -16.66
C ASP A 90 1.19 3.61 -17.89
N ARG A 91 2.35 2.96 -17.82
CA ARG A 91 2.87 2.09 -18.89
C ARG A 91 1.92 0.93 -19.18
N GLN A 92 1.40 0.28 -18.15
CA GLN A 92 0.58 -0.92 -18.30
C GLN A 92 -0.82 -0.60 -18.81
N LEU A 93 -1.44 0.49 -18.37
CA LEU A 93 -2.70 0.96 -18.92
C LEU A 93 -2.56 1.35 -20.39
N SER A 94 -1.46 2.03 -20.76
CA SER A 94 -1.14 2.35 -22.15
C SER A 94 -1.01 1.09 -23.03
N ASN A 95 -0.28 0.07 -22.56
CA ASN A 95 -0.16 -1.22 -23.25
C ASN A 95 -1.52 -1.92 -23.47
N LEU A 96 -2.45 -1.72 -22.55
CA LEU A 96 -3.83 -2.25 -22.62
C LEU A 96 -4.78 -1.35 -23.44
N GLY A 97 -4.27 -0.27 -24.04
CA GLY A 97 -5.06 0.70 -24.81
C GLY A 97 -6.01 1.54 -23.95
N ILE A 98 -5.71 1.71 -22.66
CA ILE A 98 -6.55 2.44 -21.71
C ILE A 98 -5.93 3.82 -21.49
N ALA A 99 -6.58 4.86 -22.01
CA ALA A 99 -6.14 6.24 -21.84
C ALA A 99 -6.60 6.85 -20.50
N LYS A 100 -7.80 6.49 -20.04
CA LYS A 100 -8.41 7.03 -18.82
C LYS A 100 -9.13 5.95 -18.03
N VAL A 101 -9.18 6.14 -16.72
CA VAL A 101 -9.87 5.26 -15.77
C VAL A 101 -10.87 6.05 -14.93
N ASP A 102 -11.97 5.40 -14.60
CA ASP A 102 -13.09 5.94 -13.83
C ASP A 102 -12.86 5.80 -12.33
N GLY A 103 -11.88 5.04 -11.86
CA GLY A 103 -11.49 5.05 -10.46
C GLY A 103 -10.28 4.19 -10.18
N VAL A 104 -9.56 4.55 -9.11
CA VAL A 104 -8.37 3.82 -8.66
C VAL A 104 -8.49 3.54 -7.18
N LEU A 105 -8.35 2.29 -6.78
CA LEU A 105 -8.21 1.85 -5.40
C LEU A 105 -6.79 1.39 -5.13
N MET A 106 -6.23 1.75 -3.97
CA MET A 106 -4.96 1.17 -3.48
C MET A 106 -5.10 0.88 -1.98
N ASP A 107 -5.00 -0.38 -1.60
CA ASP A 107 -4.94 -0.90 -0.25
C ASP A 107 -3.48 -1.22 0.11
N LEU A 108 -2.78 -0.25 0.69
CA LEU A 108 -1.33 -0.29 0.86
C LEU A 108 -0.89 -1.30 1.93
N GLY A 109 0.40 -1.59 1.96
CA GLY A 109 0.98 -2.50 2.96
C GLY A 109 0.98 -3.96 2.52
N ILE A 110 0.92 -4.87 3.50
CA ILE A 110 1.12 -6.31 3.29
C ILE A 110 -0.18 -7.09 3.44
N SER A 111 -0.33 -8.09 2.58
CA SER A 111 -1.44 -9.02 2.64
C SER A 111 -1.29 -9.97 3.82
N SER A 112 -2.41 -10.51 4.26
CA SER A 112 -2.42 -11.49 5.35
C SER A 112 -1.56 -12.75 5.06
N PRO A 113 -1.59 -13.36 3.85
CA PRO A 113 -0.68 -14.46 3.51
C PRO A 113 0.79 -14.14 3.73
N GLN A 114 1.22 -12.93 3.37
CA GLN A 114 2.61 -12.51 3.53
C GLN A 114 3.02 -12.51 5.01
N VAL A 115 2.11 -12.18 5.92
CA VAL A 115 2.36 -12.15 7.37
C VAL A 115 2.21 -13.52 8.02
N ASP A 116 1.21 -14.29 7.58
CA ASP A 116 0.79 -15.54 8.20
C ASP A 116 1.68 -16.73 7.77
N ASP A 117 2.21 -16.70 6.55
CA ASP A 117 3.18 -17.67 6.05
C ASP A 117 4.60 -17.29 6.50
N ALA A 118 5.17 -18.10 7.39
CA ALA A 118 6.50 -17.86 7.93
C ALA A 118 7.59 -17.91 6.85
N GLU A 119 7.40 -18.70 5.78
CA GLU A 119 8.34 -18.82 4.66
C GLU A 119 8.51 -17.51 3.88
N ARG A 120 7.57 -16.57 4.04
CA ARG A 120 7.63 -15.24 3.41
C ARG A 120 8.54 -14.26 4.17
N GLY A 121 8.82 -14.52 5.45
CA GLY A 121 9.79 -13.74 6.22
C GLY A 121 9.34 -12.33 6.65
N PHE A 122 8.07 -11.97 6.52
CA PHE A 122 7.56 -10.64 6.92
C PHE A 122 7.30 -10.51 8.43
N SER A 123 7.24 -11.63 9.15
CA SER A 123 6.92 -11.67 10.57
C SER A 123 7.99 -12.42 11.36
N PHE A 124 8.16 -12.02 12.62
CA PHE A 124 8.98 -12.72 13.61
C PHE A 124 8.12 -13.50 14.62
N ARG A 125 6.80 -13.57 14.43
CA ARG A 125 5.91 -14.38 15.30
C ARG A 125 6.21 -15.87 15.16
N ASN A 126 6.33 -16.31 13.92
CA ASN A 126 6.86 -17.60 13.53
C ASN A 126 8.20 -17.35 12.84
N ASP A 127 9.16 -18.24 13.05
CA ASP A 127 10.46 -18.11 12.41
C ASP A 127 10.42 -18.67 11.00
N GLY A 128 11.19 -18.04 10.13
CA GLY A 128 11.33 -18.40 8.74
C GLY A 128 12.52 -17.67 8.12
N PRO A 129 12.78 -17.87 6.82
CA PRO A 129 13.86 -17.19 6.13
C PRO A 129 13.65 -15.68 6.17
N LEU A 130 14.74 -14.93 6.29
CA LEU A 130 14.71 -13.47 6.27
C LEU A 130 14.62 -12.96 4.82
N ASP A 131 13.45 -13.14 4.19
CA ASP A 131 13.20 -12.74 2.80
C ASP A 131 12.60 -11.33 2.69
N MET A 132 11.35 -11.15 3.15
CA MET A 132 10.59 -9.89 3.09
C MET A 132 10.26 -9.36 1.69
N ARG A 133 10.59 -10.04 0.60
CA ARG A 133 10.14 -9.61 -0.74
C ARG A 133 8.68 -9.94 -0.96
N MET A 134 7.93 -8.93 -1.41
CA MET A 134 6.59 -9.14 -1.97
C MET A 134 6.70 -9.86 -3.30
N ASP A 135 7.63 -9.43 -4.17
CA ASP A 135 7.95 -10.10 -5.44
C ASP A 135 9.22 -10.95 -5.30
N THR A 136 9.05 -12.26 -5.17
CA THR A 136 10.17 -13.19 -5.02
C THR A 136 10.89 -13.52 -6.33
N THR A 137 10.40 -13.02 -7.47
CA THR A 137 11.02 -13.29 -8.79
C THR A 137 12.20 -12.39 -9.09
N ARG A 138 12.37 -11.29 -8.36
CA ARG A 138 13.40 -10.27 -8.60
C ARG A 138 13.81 -9.58 -7.30
N GLY A 139 14.93 -8.86 -7.37
CA GLY A 139 15.47 -8.10 -6.24
C GLY A 139 16.14 -8.96 -5.17
N LEU A 140 16.69 -8.27 -4.17
CA LEU A 140 17.43 -8.87 -3.05
C LEU A 140 16.47 -9.14 -1.88
N SER A 141 16.65 -10.28 -1.23
CA SER A 141 16.05 -10.56 0.07
C SER A 141 16.64 -9.66 1.15
N ALA A 142 15.93 -9.52 2.27
CA ALA A 142 16.41 -8.82 3.46
C ALA A 142 17.73 -9.44 3.98
N ALA A 143 17.87 -10.77 3.96
CA ALA A 143 19.11 -11.45 4.35
C ALA A 143 20.29 -11.06 3.43
N GLU A 144 20.09 -11.12 2.12
CA GLU A 144 21.14 -10.78 1.14
C GLU A 144 21.56 -9.32 1.24
N TRP A 145 20.59 -8.42 1.42
CA TRP A 145 20.85 -7.00 1.62
C TRP A 145 21.64 -6.74 2.91
N LEU A 146 21.20 -7.26 4.05
CA LEU A 146 21.88 -7.09 5.33
C LEU A 146 23.29 -7.72 5.36
N ALA A 147 23.55 -8.73 4.53
CA ALA A 147 24.86 -9.36 4.44
C ALA A 147 25.93 -8.44 3.83
N HIS A 148 25.56 -7.52 2.93
CA HIS A 148 26.52 -6.75 2.13
C HIS A 148 26.45 -5.23 2.34
N GLU A 149 25.30 -4.69 2.75
CA GLU A 149 25.09 -3.24 2.83
C GLU A 149 25.98 -2.58 3.90
N ASP A 150 26.32 -1.30 3.72
CA ASP A 150 27.10 -0.58 4.72
C ASP A 150 26.29 -0.24 6.00
N GLU A 151 26.99 -0.05 7.13
CA GLU A 151 26.35 0.26 8.42
C GLU A 151 25.51 1.55 8.35
N GLN A 152 26.01 2.54 7.61
CA GLN A 152 25.39 3.85 7.52
C GLN A 152 24.02 3.75 6.83
N LYS A 153 23.92 2.99 5.75
CA LYS A 153 22.73 2.79 4.96
C LYS A 153 21.72 1.94 5.71
N ILE A 154 22.16 0.89 6.40
CA ILE A 154 21.28 0.11 7.29
C ILE A 154 20.69 1.03 8.37
N ARG A 155 21.51 1.88 9.00
CA ARG A 155 21.05 2.87 9.98
C ARG A 155 20.01 3.82 9.36
N GLU A 156 20.32 4.42 8.21
CA GLU A 156 19.42 5.36 7.53
C GLU A 156 18.07 4.72 7.18
N VAL A 157 18.07 3.47 6.72
CA VAL A 157 16.84 2.71 6.45
C VAL A 157 16.01 2.55 7.72
N ILE A 158 16.62 2.09 8.81
CA ILE A 158 15.94 1.85 10.09
C ILE A 158 15.42 3.16 10.71
N GLU A 159 16.19 4.23 10.60
CA GLU A 159 15.83 5.56 11.10
C GLU A 159 14.67 6.16 10.30
N ASN A 160 14.80 6.23 8.97
CA ASN A 160 13.87 6.95 8.11
C ASN A 160 12.55 6.20 7.89
N TYR A 161 12.61 4.88 7.70
CA TYR A 161 11.42 4.08 7.42
C TYR A 161 10.83 3.41 8.66
N GLY A 162 11.62 3.23 9.72
CA GLY A 162 11.15 2.66 10.99
C GLY A 162 10.79 3.70 12.04
N GLU A 163 11.23 4.95 11.87
CA GLU A 163 11.17 6.00 12.91
C GLU A 163 11.79 5.51 14.24
N GLU A 164 12.87 4.72 14.15
CA GLU A 164 13.49 4.01 15.29
C GLU A 164 14.67 4.79 15.88
N ARG A 165 14.58 5.11 17.17
CA ARG A 165 15.57 5.91 17.90
C ARG A 165 16.88 5.16 18.13
N PHE A 166 16.83 3.84 18.17
CA PHE A 166 18.00 2.97 18.34
C PHE A 166 18.59 2.52 16.99
N ALA A 167 18.28 3.19 15.87
CA ALA A 167 18.72 2.80 14.53
C ALA A 167 20.24 2.57 14.45
N PHE A 168 21.03 3.46 15.06
CA PHE A 168 22.49 3.31 15.09
C PHE A 168 22.93 2.03 15.84
N GLN A 169 22.39 1.77 17.03
CA GLN A 169 22.74 0.60 17.82
C GLN A 169 22.32 -0.69 17.12
N ILE A 170 21.17 -0.69 16.45
CA ILE A 170 20.67 -1.83 15.69
C ILE A 170 21.57 -2.10 14.47
N ALA A 171 21.89 -1.07 13.67
CA ALA A 171 22.77 -1.20 12.51
C ALA A 171 24.15 -1.73 12.90
N LYS A 172 24.75 -1.17 13.96
CA LYS A 172 26.02 -1.64 14.52
C LYS A 172 25.95 -3.11 14.97
N ALA A 173 24.86 -3.51 15.62
CA ALA A 173 24.66 -4.89 16.06
C ALA A 173 24.55 -5.85 14.87
N ILE A 174 23.83 -5.46 13.81
CA ILE A 174 23.71 -6.22 12.55
C ILE A 174 25.09 -6.42 11.92
N VAL A 175 25.85 -5.33 11.72
CA VAL A 175 27.17 -5.39 11.09
C VAL A 175 28.15 -6.19 11.93
N ALA A 176 28.12 -6.07 13.26
CA ALA A 176 28.95 -6.89 14.13
C ALA A 176 28.57 -8.38 14.03
N ARG A 177 27.27 -8.71 14.10
CA ARG A 177 26.78 -10.09 14.05
C ARG A 177 27.17 -10.79 12.75
N ARG A 178 26.99 -10.14 11.59
CA ARG A 178 27.30 -10.75 10.27
C ARG A 178 28.77 -11.11 10.05
N THR A 179 29.71 -10.54 10.83
CA THR A 179 31.13 -10.94 10.76
C THR A 179 31.41 -12.31 11.37
N SER A 180 30.51 -12.81 12.21
CA SER A 180 30.67 -14.08 12.93
C SER A 180 29.64 -15.14 12.50
N GLU A 181 28.42 -14.71 12.17
CA GLU A 181 27.33 -15.60 11.80
C GLU A 181 26.36 -14.89 10.85
N SER A 182 25.92 -15.58 9.80
CA SER A 182 24.93 -15.05 8.87
C SER A 182 23.59 -14.81 9.56
N ILE A 183 22.94 -13.68 9.27
CA ILE A 183 21.58 -13.37 9.74
C ILE A 183 20.62 -13.87 8.66
N SER A 184 20.14 -15.10 8.80
CA SER A 184 19.34 -15.79 7.76
C SER A 184 17.88 -16.01 8.15
N SER A 185 17.51 -15.80 9.42
CA SER A 185 16.14 -16.01 9.90
C SER A 185 15.52 -14.79 10.56
N THR A 186 14.19 -14.72 10.54
CA THR A 186 13.43 -13.64 11.18
C THR A 186 13.63 -13.63 12.70
N ARG A 187 13.71 -14.79 13.36
CA ARG A 187 13.98 -14.86 14.80
C ARG A 187 15.36 -14.31 15.14
N GLN A 188 16.41 -14.67 14.38
CA GLN A 188 17.76 -14.16 14.61
C GLN A 188 17.81 -12.63 14.56
N LEU A 189 17.17 -12.03 13.55
CA LEU A 189 17.10 -10.57 13.44
C LEU A 189 16.30 -9.96 14.59
N ALA A 190 15.16 -10.53 14.94
CA ALA A 190 14.31 -10.02 16.02
C ALA A 190 15.03 -10.05 17.38
N GLU A 191 15.74 -11.14 17.69
CA GLU A 191 16.55 -11.26 18.89
C GLU A 191 17.67 -10.21 18.91
N LEU A 192 18.38 -10.02 17.80
CA LEU A 192 19.44 -9.03 17.69
C LEU A 192 18.93 -7.60 17.96
N VAL A 193 17.78 -7.25 17.37
CA VAL A 193 17.12 -5.95 17.61
C VAL A 193 16.69 -5.83 19.08
N ALA A 194 16.11 -6.88 19.66
CA ALA A 194 15.64 -6.87 21.05
C ALA A 194 16.77 -6.66 22.07
N HIS A 195 18.00 -7.06 21.75
CA HIS A 195 19.20 -6.79 22.57
C HIS A 195 19.73 -5.36 22.39
N ALA A 196 19.60 -4.78 21.18
CA ALA A 196 20.05 -3.42 20.90
C ALA A 196 19.10 -2.34 21.46
N VAL A 197 17.79 -2.62 21.49
CA VAL A 197 16.74 -1.70 21.95
C VAL A 197 16.59 -1.73 23.47
N LYS A 198 16.93 -0.63 24.13
CA LYS A 198 16.94 -0.53 25.61
C LYS A 198 15.60 -0.18 26.23
N THR A 199 14.72 0.51 25.50
CA THR A 199 13.40 0.92 25.98
C THR A 199 12.32 0.52 24.98
N ARG A 200 11.19 0.03 25.50
CA ARG A 200 10.12 -0.56 24.68
C ARG A 200 8.83 0.24 24.84
N GLU A 201 8.12 0.43 23.74
CA GLU A 201 6.74 0.90 23.80
C GLU A 201 5.84 -0.21 24.34
N LYS A 202 4.98 0.12 25.31
CA LYS A 202 4.12 -0.88 25.96
C LYS A 202 3.20 -1.54 24.90
N GLY A 203 3.27 -2.86 24.80
CA GLY A 203 2.45 -3.64 23.87
C GLY A 203 2.96 -3.70 22.43
N LYS A 204 4.17 -3.21 22.14
CA LYS A 204 4.83 -3.34 20.83
C LYS A 204 6.15 -4.07 20.98
N ASP A 205 6.40 -5.03 20.10
CA ASP A 205 7.66 -5.75 20.07
C ASP A 205 8.79 -4.83 19.56
N PRO A 206 9.98 -4.83 20.19
CA PRO A 206 11.13 -4.02 19.76
C PRO A 206 11.50 -4.17 18.28
N ALA A 207 11.32 -5.36 17.72
CA ALA A 207 11.70 -5.65 16.33
C ALA A 207 10.72 -5.03 15.32
N THR A 208 9.52 -4.62 15.74
CA THR A 208 8.44 -4.19 14.83
C THR A 208 8.86 -3.05 13.89
N ARG A 209 9.54 -2.02 14.42
CA ARG A 209 9.97 -0.86 13.62
C ARG A 209 11.08 -1.22 12.63
N THR A 210 12.04 -2.04 13.06
CA THR A 210 13.11 -2.53 12.19
C THR A 210 12.56 -3.39 11.06
N PHE A 211 11.65 -4.32 11.36
CA PHE A 211 11.02 -5.17 10.34
C PHE A 211 10.22 -4.32 9.34
N GLN A 212 9.45 -3.35 9.83
CA GLN A 212 8.74 -2.39 8.96
C GLN A 212 9.72 -1.62 8.07
N ALA A 213 10.83 -1.10 8.62
CA ALA A 213 11.80 -0.32 7.87
C ALA A 213 12.45 -1.12 6.74
N ILE A 214 12.91 -2.34 7.06
CA ILE A 214 13.56 -3.23 6.10
C ILE A 214 12.55 -3.63 5.02
N ARG A 215 11.34 -4.00 5.40
CA ARG A 215 10.26 -4.33 4.46
C ARG A 215 9.99 -3.19 3.47
N ILE A 216 9.81 -1.97 3.99
CA ILE A 216 9.59 -0.77 3.18
C ILE A 216 10.72 -0.58 2.18
N PHE A 217 11.97 -0.70 2.63
CA PHE A 217 13.14 -0.52 1.78
C PHE A 217 13.27 -1.61 0.71
N ILE A 218 13.19 -2.88 1.10
CA ILE A 218 13.32 -4.04 0.19
C ILE A 218 12.26 -3.99 -0.91
N ASN A 219 11.06 -3.54 -0.58
CA ASN A 219 9.93 -3.50 -1.50
C ASN A 219 9.71 -2.13 -2.17
N LYS A 220 10.58 -1.14 -1.91
CA LYS A 220 10.46 0.24 -2.41
C LYS A 220 9.07 0.84 -2.19
N GLU A 221 8.46 0.56 -1.04
CA GLU A 221 7.03 0.81 -0.81
C GLU A 221 6.66 2.29 -0.93
N LEU A 222 7.50 3.19 -0.40
CA LEU A 222 7.20 4.62 -0.42
C LEU A 222 7.50 5.24 -1.78
N GLU A 223 8.56 4.81 -2.43
CA GLU A 223 8.91 5.23 -3.79
C GLU A 223 7.84 4.80 -4.79
N ASP A 224 7.40 3.54 -4.72
CA ASP A 224 6.30 3.00 -5.52
C ASP A 224 5.02 3.80 -5.26
N LEU A 225 4.72 4.13 -3.99
CA LEU A 225 3.55 4.94 -3.62
C LEU A 225 3.58 6.32 -4.28
N GLU A 226 4.70 7.04 -4.24
CA GLU A 226 4.80 8.37 -4.86
C GLU A 226 4.63 8.32 -6.38
N ILE A 227 5.28 7.36 -7.06
CA ILE A 227 5.14 7.16 -8.50
C ILE A 227 3.72 6.76 -8.86
N GLY A 228 3.17 5.80 -8.11
CA GLY A 228 1.83 5.25 -8.29
C GLY A 228 0.72 6.28 -8.11
N LEU A 229 0.83 7.16 -7.11
CA LEU A 229 -0.15 8.24 -6.90
C LEU A 229 -0.17 9.22 -8.10
N ASN A 230 1.01 9.55 -8.64
CA ASN A 230 1.11 10.40 -9.83
C ASN A 230 0.50 9.71 -11.07
N ALA A 231 0.84 8.44 -11.30
CA ALA A 231 0.29 7.66 -12.42
C ALA A 231 -1.23 7.47 -12.32
N ALA A 232 -1.73 7.18 -11.11
CA ALA A 232 -3.16 7.10 -10.84
C ALA A 232 -3.87 8.41 -11.15
N TYR A 233 -3.36 9.54 -10.65
CA TYR A 233 -3.96 10.85 -10.96
C TYR A 233 -3.94 11.16 -12.47
N ALA A 234 -2.82 10.92 -13.16
CA ALA A 234 -2.69 11.19 -14.59
C ALA A 234 -3.72 10.39 -15.42
N SER A 235 -3.96 9.14 -15.05
CA SER A 235 -4.91 8.25 -15.70
C SER A 235 -6.38 8.52 -15.34
N LEU A 236 -6.71 9.24 -14.28
CA LEU A 236 -8.11 9.49 -13.92
C LEU A 236 -8.87 10.32 -14.95
N ALA A 237 -10.10 9.90 -15.26
CA ALA A 237 -11.08 10.73 -15.97
C ALA A 237 -11.58 11.88 -15.07
N PRO A 238 -12.16 12.95 -15.63
CA PRO A 238 -12.90 13.94 -14.84
C PRO A 238 -13.99 13.27 -13.99
N ALA A 239 -14.18 13.77 -12.76
CA ALA A 239 -15.10 13.21 -11.74
C ALA A 239 -14.78 11.77 -11.26
N ALA A 240 -13.69 11.16 -11.74
CA ALA A 240 -13.20 9.89 -11.24
C ALA A 240 -12.51 10.04 -9.88
N ARG A 241 -12.45 8.95 -9.11
CA ARG A 241 -12.01 8.97 -7.70
C ARG A 241 -10.82 8.08 -7.42
N MET A 242 -9.96 8.55 -6.52
CA MET A 242 -8.92 7.75 -5.85
C MET A 242 -9.43 7.35 -4.46
N SER A 243 -9.33 6.08 -4.13
CA SER A 243 -9.68 5.49 -2.83
C SER A 243 -8.45 4.79 -2.25
N ILE A 244 -7.75 5.44 -1.31
CA ILE A 244 -6.43 4.98 -0.85
C ILE A 244 -6.48 4.63 0.63
N ILE A 245 -6.14 3.39 0.97
CA ILE A 245 -6.04 2.88 2.34
C ILE A 245 -4.57 2.75 2.70
N SER A 246 -4.18 3.36 3.82
CA SER A 246 -2.82 3.33 4.37
C SER A 246 -2.81 2.73 5.76
N PHE A 247 -1.74 2.04 6.16
CA PHE A 247 -1.67 1.33 7.44
C PHE A 247 -0.62 1.88 8.39
N HIS A 248 0.23 2.80 7.94
CA HIS A 248 1.19 3.49 8.80
C HIS A 248 1.36 4.97 8.47
N SER A 249 2.03 5.67 9.39
CA SER A 249 2.24 7.13 9.38
C SER A 249 2.89 7.63 8.09
N LEU A 250 3.94 6.94 7.62
CA LEU A 250 4.69 7.34 6.43
C LEU A 250 3.84 7.33 5.15
N GLU A 251 3.09 6.24 4.90
CA GLU A 251 2.14 6.14 3.79
C GLU A 251 1.06 7.23 3.88
N ASP A 252 0.36 7.35 5.02
CA ASP A 252 -0.73 8.34 5.19
C ASP A 252 -0.22 9.75 4.96
N ARG A 253 1.02 10.05 5.39
CA ARG A 253 1.65 11.35 5.18
C ARG A 253 1.87 11.63 3.70
N ILE A 254 2.38 10.67 2.92
CA ILE A 254 2.58 10.82 1.48
C ILE A 254 1.24 11.04 0.78
N VAL A 255 0.23 10.19 1.03
CA VAL A 255 -1.11 10.33 0.43
C VAL A 255 -1.74 11.67 0.79
N LYS A 256 -1.64 12.09 2.05
CA LYS A 256 -2.14 13.40 2.51
C LYS A 256 -1.44 14.55 1.80
N GLN A 257 -0.12 14.52 1.68
CA GLN A 257 0.67 15.56 1.02
C GLN A 257 0.35 15.63 -0.47
N PHE A 258 0.23 14.48 -1.12
CA PHE A 258 -0.17 14.36 -2.52
C PHE A 258 -1.54 15.00 -2.77
N PHE A 259 -2.60 14.58 -2.06
CA PHE A 259 -3.93 15.19 -2.24
C PHE A 259 -3.94 16.68 -1.88
N ALA A 260 -3.21 17.09 -0.82
CA ALA A 260 -3.10 18.51 -0.48
C ALA A 260 -2.42 19.32 -1.59
N SER A 261 -1.46 18.75 -2.32
CA SER A 261 -0.81 19.41 -3.46
C SER A 261 -1.76 19.65 -4.63
N LYS A 262 -2.72 18.75 -4.85
CA LYS A 262 -3.73 18.82 -5.92
C LYS A 262 -4.94 19.70 -5.59
N VAL A 263 -5.20 19.91 -4.30
CA VAL A 263 -6.29 20.77 -3.82
C VAL A 263 -5.82 22.22 -3.64
N LYS A 264 -4.54 22.44 -3.37
CA LYS A 264 -3.99 23.79 -3.15
C LYS A 264 -3.84 24.53 -4.47
N VAL A 265 -4.49 25.68 -4.53
CA VAL A 265 -4.36 26.65 -5.61
C VAL A 265 -3.42 27.78 -5.17
N PRO A 266 -2.37 28.12 -5.94
CA PRO A 266 -1.59 29.33 -5.69
C PRO A 266 -2.49 30.56 -5.84
N GLN A 267 -2.64 31.36 -4.79
CA GLN A 267 -3.36 32.63 -4.95
C GLN A 267 -2.44 33.65 -5.60
N PRO A 268 -2.81 34.22 -6.77
CA PRO A 268 -2.06 35.33 -7.33
C PRO A 268 -2.12 36.55 -6.40
N ASP A 269 -1.16 37.46 -6.54
CA ASP A 269 -1.14 38.70 -5.77
C ASP A 269 -2.49 39.42 -5.90
N ARG A 270 -3.12 39.73 -4.76
CA ARG A 270 -4.43 40.40 -4.66
C ARG A 270 -4.48 41.75 -5.38
N ARG A 271 -3.32 42.33 -5.72
CA ARG A 271 -3.18 43.58 -6.47
C ARG A 271 -3.30 43.42 -7.98
N LEU A 272 -3.28 42.19 -8.50
CA LEU A 272 -3.45 41.91 -9.93
C LEU A 272 -4.95 41.86 -10.30
N PRO A 273 -5.38 42.56 -11.36
CA PRO A 273 -6.77 42.54 -11.81
C PRO A 273 -7.03 41.25 -12.61
N ILE A 274 -7.12 40.12 -11.90
CA ILE A 274 -7.40 38.80 -12.49
C ILE A 274 -8.90 38.52 -12.35
N ARG A 275 -9.55 38.10 -13.44
CA ARG A 275 -10.95 37.71 -13.41
C ARG A 275 -11.08 36.38 -12.66
N THR A 276 -12.21 36.17 -11.98
CA THR A 276 -12.45 34.94 -11.21
C THR A 276 -12.37 33.67 -12.07
N VAL A 277 -12.64 33.77 -13.37
CA VAL A 277 -12.54 32.67 -14.34
C VAL A 277 -11.10 32.32 -14.72
N ASP A 278 -10.17 33.25 -14.56
CA ASP A 278 -8.75 33.13 -14.88
C ASP A 278 -7.91 32.74 -13.65
N LEU A 279 -8.55 32.59 -12.48
CA LEU A 279 -7.89 32.07 -11.29
C LEU A 279 -7.58 30.58 -11.48
N PRO A 280 -6.38 30.13 -11.07
CA PRO A 280 -6.07 28.70 -11.09
C PRO A 280 -7.13 27.94 -10.27
N LYS A 281 -7.53 26.78 -10.77
CA LYS A 281 -8.55 25.94 -10.14
C LYS A 281 -7.86 24.74 -9.49
N PRO A 282 -8.43 24.19 -8.41
CA PRO A 282 -7.90 22.96 -7.84
C PRO A 282 -8.03 21.82 -8.86
N GLU A 283 -7.03 20.96 -8.88
CA GLU A 283 -7.00 19.75 -9.72
C GLU A 283 -7.92 18.65 -9.14
N MET A 284 -8.03 18.61 -7.80
CA MET A 284 -8.85 17.64 -7.08
C MET A 284 -9.63 18.29 -5.95
N GLN A 285 -10.69 17.60 -5.49
CA GLN A 285 -11.37 17.89 -4.22
C GLN A 285 -11.25 16.70 -3.27
N LEU A 286 -11.13 16.99 -1.97
CA LEU A 286 -11.16 15.95 -0.92
C LEU A 286 -12.60 15.53 -0.67
N ILE A 287 -12.87 14.23 -0.71
CA ILE A 287 -14.21 13.67 -0.51
C ILE A 287 -14.38 13.20 0.93
N SER A 288 -13.48 12.35 1.41
CA SER A 288 -13.58 11.79 2.76
C SER A 288 -12.25 11.36 3.33
N ARG A 289 -12.24 11.23 4.66
CA ARG A 289 -11.17 10.59 5.42
C ARG A 289 -11.81 9.74 6.50
N LEU A 290 -11.64 8.44 6.40
CA LEU A 290 -12.31 7.46 7.26
C LEU A 290 -11.29 6.60 8.01
N LYS A 291 -11.71 6.08 9.15
CA LYS A 291 -11.00 5.07 9.95
C LYS A 291 -11.97 3.93 10.23
N PRO A 292 -11.46 2.70 10.42
CA PRO A 292 -12.28 1.56 10.81
C PRO A 292 -13.07 1.83 12.08
N THR A 293 -14.27 1.26 12.13
CA THR A 293 -15.10 1.29 13.33
C THR A 293 -14.50 0.42 14.43
N GLU A 294 -14.85 0.67 15.69
CA GLU A 294 -14.40 -0.19 16.79
C GLU A 294 -14.82 -1.66 16.60
N GLN A 295 -16.00 -1.89 16.02
CA GLN A 295 -16.50 -3.23 15.71
C GLN A 295 -15.63 -3.93 14.65
N GLU A 296 -15.23 -3.21 13.60
CA GLU A 296 -14.32 -3.74 12.58
C GLU A 296 -12.96 -4.06 13.19
N VAL A 297 -12.40 -3.17 14.03
CA VAL A 297 -11.12 -3.42 14.70
C VAL A 297 -11.18 -4.62 15.64
N MET A 298 -12.29 -4.86 16.32
CA MET A 298 -12.49 -6.05 17.15
C MET A 298 -12.51 -7.34 16.33
N ARG A 299 -13.13 -7.31 15.13
CA ARG A 299 -13.20 -8.48 14.22
C ARG A 299 -11.89 -8.70 13.46
N ASN A 300 -11.22 -7.61 13.10
CA ASN A 300 -9.98 -7.59 12.35
C ASN A 300 -8.98 -6.62 13.01
N PRO A 301 -8.15 -7.10 13.96
CA PRO A 301 -7.15 -6.26 14.62
C PRO A 301 -6.14 -5.59 13.67
N ARG A 302 -5.98 -6.09 12.43
CA ARG A 302 -5.11 -5.48 11.42
C ARG A 302 -5.66 -4.17 10.88
N ALA A 303 -6.98 -3.96 10.94
CA ALA A 303 -7.64 -2.73 10.54
C ALA A 303 -7.30 -1.54 11.47
N ARG A 304 -6.85 -1.79 12.70
CA ARG A 304 -6.68 -0.74 13.74
C ARG A 304 -5.95 0.53 13.27
N SER A 305 -4.95 0.38 12.41
CA SER A 305 -4.10 1.48 11.94
C SER A 305 -4.50 2.01 10.56
N ALA A 306 -5.53 1.44 9.93
CA ALA A 306 -5.95 1.82 8.60
C ALA A 306 -6.56 3.22 8.56
N ILE A 307 -6.23 3.96 7.51
CA ILE A 307 -6.80 5.26 7.19
C ILE A 307 -7.14 5.26 5.71
N LEU A 308 -8.43 5.41 5.40
CA LEU A 308 -8.92 5.62 4.04
C LEU A 308 -8.96 7.12 3.74
N ARG A 309 -8.39 7.53 2.60
CA ARG A 309 -8.51 8.87 2.04
C ARG A 309 -9.09 8.79 0.64
N VAL A 310 -10.05 9.66 0.37
CA VAL A 310 -10.74 9.72 -0.91
C VAL A 310 -10.64 11.12 -1.49
N ALA A 311 -10.27 11.20 -2.77
CA ALA A 311 -10.25 12.44 -3.53
C ALA A 311 -10.81 12.22 -4.93
N GLU A 312 -11.42 13.25 -5.50
CA GLU A 312 -12.05 13.24 -6.81
C GLU A 312 -11.34 14.22 -7.74
N ARG A 313 -11.08 13.81 -8.98
CA ARG A 313 -10.52 14.68 -10.01
C ARG A 313 -11.59 15.65 -10.50
N LEU A 314 -11.26 16.94 -10.55
CA LEU A 314 -12.18 17.97 -11.02
C LEU A 314 -12.11 18.15 -12.55
N SER A 315 -13.22 18.55 -13.15
CA SER A 315 -13.30 18.87 -14.58
C SER A 315 -12.56 20.18 -14.89
N GLY A 316 -11.66 20.16 -15.87
CA GLY A 316 -10.90 21.35 -16.31
C GLY A 316 -9.49 21.51 -15.70
N ALA A 317 -8.89 20.41 -15.26
CA ALA A 317 -7.49 20.33 -14.85
C ALA A 317 -6.52 19.96 -16.00
N ASP A 318 -6.98 20.06 -17.25
CA ASP A 318 -6.22 19.77 -18.48
C ASP A 318 -5.77 21.07 -19.15
#